data_AF-A0A3M6JYI3-F1
#
_entry.id   AF-A0A3M6JYI3-F1
#
_cell.length_a   1.000
_cell.length_b   1.000
_cell.length_c   1.000
_cell.angle_alpha   90.00
_cell.angle_beta   90.00
_cell.angle_gamma   90.00
#
_symmetry.space_group_name_H-M   'P 1'
#
loop_
_entity.id
_entity.type
_entity.pdbx_description
1 polymer ?
#
loop_
_entity_poly.entity_id
_entity_poly.type
_entity_poly.pdbx_seq_one_letter_code
_entity_poly.pdbx_strand_id
1 'polypeptide(L)'
;MSTKLGIFAVISLSLLMLTPAYANVVSFSLDKSFFTVDESFSFSGEQEGKEIVYVIIRNSNGGFKGMLSDPAPGQGEFSVIPRPVENFFTSQGIYNATAFTDSQKENEGVTIKIEYDGNKIFEVPDFVLQLKPISDKEVDELKTVSFTASITDSSVEGEVYSLEKNPPSDATINSSTGKFTWTPSGSHGNNPGAEYTFDIVVTKGSQTDRDTITITVNEPDAVNPEPKPEPEEKTETKQTTDEPKELEIPAPFVDETKDPQSYVDRYNDEAGYKKWFDDNYPEYSSIYQAVGLEEPLEIPAPFVDETKDPQSYVDRYNDEAGYKKWFDDNYPEYSSIYQAVGLE
;
A
#
# COMPACT_ATOMS: atom_id res chain seq x y z
N MET A 1 -85.47 10.05 -14.75
CA MET A 1 -84.32 9.48 -14.02
C MET A 1 -83.48 10.64 -13.53
N SER A 2 -83.52 10.92 -12.23
CA SER A 2 -82.85 12.04 -11.60
C SER A 2 -81.53 11.56 -11.01
N THR A 3 -80.41 11.90 -11.64
CA THR A 3 -79.08 11.58 -11.12
C THR A 3 -78.52 12.82 -10.42
N LYS A 4 -78.50 12.77 -9.08
CA LYS A 4 -77.77 13.73 -8.23
C LYS A 4 -76.28 13.48 -8.39
N LEU A 5 -75.52 14.49 -8.83
CA LEU A 5 -74.06 14.48 -8.81
C LEU A 5 -73.60 15.22 -7.54
N GLY A 6 -73.09 14.47 -6.57
CA GLY A 6 -72.51 15.02 -5.34
C GLY A 6 -71.13 15.60 -5.61
N ILE A 7 -70.93 16.88 -5.28
CA ILE A 7 -69.63 17.53 -5.28
C ILE A 7 -68.93 17.12 -3.97
N PHE A 8 -67.92 16.25 -4.08
CA PHE A 8 -66.97 16.02 -2.98
C PHE A 8 -65.95 17.16 -2.98
N ALA A 9 -66.05 18.06 -2.00
CA ALA A 9 -64.99 19.01 -1.70
C ALA A 9 -63.84 18.25 -1.02
N VAL A 10 -62.73 18.07 -1.73
CA VAL A 10 -61.48 17.60 -1.15
C VAL A 10 -60.87 18.78 -0.40
N ILE A 11 -61.02 18.79 0.92
CA ILE A 11 -60.28 19.72 1.79
C ILE A 11 -58.84 19.20 1.82
N SER A 12 -57.98 19.82 1.02
CA SER A 12 -56.53 19.60 1.05
C SER A 12 -56.01 20.06 2.41
N LEU A 13 -55.80 19.11 3.32
CA LEU A 13 -55.14 19.34 4.59
C LEU A 13 -53.65 19.53 4.31
N SER A 14 -53.26 20.75 3.98
CA SER A 14 -51.86 21.15 3.93
C SER A 14 -51.31 21.04 5.36
N LEU A 15 -50.53 20.01 5.64
CA LEU A 15 -49.67 19.99 6.82
C LEU A 15 -48.72 21.18 6.67
N LEU A 16 -49.03 22.27 7.37
CA LEU A 16 -48.02 23.27 7.72
C LEU A 16 -46.99 22.52 8.57
N MET A 17 -45.89 22.08 7.94
CA MET A 17 -44.70 21.74 8.70
C MET A 17 -44.32 23.04 9.41
N LEU A 18 -44.59 23.10 10.73
CA LEU A 18 -44.02 24.11 11.59
C LEU A 18 -42.52 23.85 11.56
N THR A 19 -41.79 24.54 10.68
CA THR A 19 -40.34 24.55 10.75
C THR A 19 -39.99 25.08 12.14
N PRO A 20 -39.19 24.35 12.95
CA PRO A 20 -38.79 24.84 14.26
C PRO A 20 -38.27 26.28 14.11
N ALA A 21 -38.68 27.16 15.02
CA ALA A 21 -38.33 28.58 14.96
C ALA A 21 -36.84 28.86 15.23
N TYR A 22 -36.05 27.80 15.48
CA TYR A 22 -34.64 27.87 15.82
C TYR A 22 -33.82 27.46 14.61
N ALA A 23 -33.03 28.41 14.10
CA ALA A 23 -32.10 28.13 13.02
C ALA A 23 -30.85 27.49 13.62
N ASN A 24 -30.83 26.17 13.75
CA ASN A 24 -29.64 25.44 14.20
C ASN A 24 -28.74 25.15 13.02
N VAL A 25 -27.42 25.28 13.19
CA VAL A 25 -26.46 24.73 12.24
C VAL A 25 -26.57 23.21 12.26
N VAL A 26 -26.71 22.60 11.09
CA VAL A 26 -26.87 21.15 10.90
C VAL A 26 -25.54 20.52 10.53
N SER A 27 -24.81 21.13 9.61
CA SER A 27 -23.55 20.65 9.09
C SER A 27 -22.73 21.82 8.57
N PHE A 28 -21.41 21.66 8.52
CA PHE A 28 -20.52 22.58 7.83
C PHE A 28 -19.16 21.92 7.58
N SER A 29 -18.41 22.45 6.61
CA SER A 29 -17.08 21.96 6.23
C SER A 29 -16.23 23.08 5.65
N LEU A 30 -14.92 22.84 5.47
CA LEU A 30 -14.08 23.73 4.66
C LEU A 30 -14.55 23.74 3.19
N ASP A 31 -14.55 24.91 2.56
CA ASP A 31 -14.97 25.06 1.15
C ASP A 31 -14.01 24.36 0.14
N LYS A 32 -12.81 24.00 0.59
CA LYS A 32 -11.80 23.25 -0.17
C LYS A 32 -11.22 22.13 0.70
N SER A 33 -10.65 21.12 0.06
CA SER A 33 -9.92 20.04 0.77
C SER A 33 -8.74 20.56 1.60
N PHE A 34 -8.11 21.66 1.17
CA PHE A 34 -7.10 22.38 1.97
C PHE A 34 -6.99 23.84 1.52
N PHE A 35 -6.38 24.67 2.38
CA PHE A 35 -5.97 26.04 2.06
C PHE A 35 -4.51 26.26 2.47
N THR A 36 -3.68 26.86 1.63
CA THR A 36 -2.30 27.21 1.97
C THR A 36 -2.23 28.48 2.81
N VAL A 37 -1.08 28.71 3.48
CA VAL A 37 -0.87 29.86 4.39
C VAL A 37 -1.11 31.24 3.77
N ASP A 38 -0.95 31.37 2.45
CA ASP A 38 -1.15 32.59 1.66
C ASP A 38 -2.59 32.77 1.17
N GLU A 39 -3.47 31.78 1.38
CA GLU A 39 -4.87 31.86 1.00
C GLU A 39 -5.77 32.42 2.11
N SER A 40 -6.98 32.80 1.72
CA SER A 40 -8.08 33.01 2.65
C SER A 40 -8.98 31.78 2.69
N PHE A 41 -9.15 31.20 3.87
CA PHE A 41 -10.02 30.05 4.09
C PHE A 41 -11.44 30.47 4.40
N SER A 42 -12.38 29.56 4.13
CA SER A 42 -13.81 29.77 4.30
C SER A 42 -14.50 28.44 4.61
N PHE A 43 -15.69 28.54 5.19
CA PHE A 43 -16.58 27.42 5.48
C PHE A 43 -17.96 27.70 4.91
N SER A 44 -18.64 26.62 4.55
CA SER A 44 -20.05 26.62 4.18
C SER A 44 -20.75 25.42 4.77
N GLY A 45 -22.07 25.49 4.85
CA GLY A 45 -22.87 24.46 5.48
C GLY A 45 -24.35 24.74 5.45
N GLU A 46 -25.10 23.89 6.16
CA GLU A 46 -26.55 23.93 6.23
C GLU A 46 -27.03 24.39 7.62
N GLN A 47 -28.16 25.08 7.64
CA GLN A 47 -28.87 25.46 8.86
C GLN A 47 -30.38 25.31 8.71
N GLU A 48 -31.10 25.05 9.80
CA GLU A 48 -32.57 24.97 9.81
C GLU A 48 -33.24 26.37 9.85
N GLY A 49 -32.70 27.33 9.09
CA GLY A 49 -33.22 28.69 9.09
C GLY A 49 -32.36 29.67 8.32
N LYS A 50 -32.18 30.87 8.88
CA LYS A 50 -31.42 31.99 8.28
C LYS A 50 -30.83 32.93 9.33
N GLU A 51 -30.58 32.43 10.53
CA GLU A 51 -29.88 33.25 11.54
C GLU A 51 -28.42 33.43 11.14
N ILE A 52 -27.81 34.50 11.63
CA ILE A 52 -26.37 34.73 11.48
C ILE A 52 -25.64 33.52 12.04
N VAL A 53 -24.76 32.93 11.22
CA VAL A 53 -23.91 31.82 11.63
C VAL A 53 -22.54 32.37 12.00
N TYR A 54 -22.05 31.94 13.17
CA TYR A 54 -20.70 32.20 13.64
C TYR A 54 -19.89 30.90 13.57
N VAL A 55 -18.63 31.00 13.17
CA VAL A 55 -17.65 29.91 13.25
C VAL A 55 -16.51 30.37 14.14
N ILE A 56 -16.41 29.82 15.34
CA ILE A 56 -15.32 30.11 16.28
C ILE A 56 -14.19 29.11 16.09
N ILE A 57 -12.95 29.61 16.06
CA ILE A 57 -11.74 28.78 15.98
C ILE A 57 -11.05 28.78 17.35
N ARG A 58 -10.80 27.59 17.89
CA ARG A 58 -10.03 27.37 19.12
C ARG A 58 -8.88 26.42 18.87
N ASN A 59 -7.78 26.60 19.58
CA ASN A 59 -6.71 25.60 19.61
C ASN A 59 -7.11 24.37 20.45
N SER A 60 -6.27 23.33 20.44
CA SER A 60 -6.47 22.08 21.19
C SER A 60 -6.70 22.25 22.70
N ASN A 61 -6.22 23.35 23.30
CA ASN A 61 -6.42 23.66 24.72
C ASN A 61 -7.68 24.50 24.99
N GLY A 62 -8.52 24.73 23.98
CA GLY A 62 -9.73 25.56 24.07
C GLY A 62 -9.47 27.08 24.00
N GLY A 63 -8.23 27.50 23.78
CA GLY A 63 -7.86 28.90 23.63
C GLY A 63 -8.39 29.50 22.32
N PHE A 64 -9.06 30.65 22.41
CA PHE A 64 -9.62 31.36 21.27
C PHE A 64 -8.54 31.83 20.27
N LYS A 65 -8.81 31.63 18.97
CA LYS A 65 -7.93 32.04 17.87
C LYS A 65 -8.58 33.05 16.93
N GLY A 66 -9.90 32.99 16.77
CA GLY A 66 -10.64 33.95 15.98
C GLY A 66 -12.05 33.48 15.72
N MET A 67 -12.81 34.29 15.00
CA MET A 67 -14.18 33.98 14.61
C MET A 67 -14.45 34.49 13.20
N LEU A 68 -15.22 33.71 12.44
CA LEU A 68 -15.77 34.06 11.14
C LEU A 68 -17.29 34.13 11.27
N SER A 69 -17.96 34.78 10.33
CA SER A 69 -19.41 34.87 10.33
C SER A 69 -19.98 35.00 8.93
N ASP A 70 -21.18 34.47 8.72
CA ASP A 70 -22.06 34.85 7.63
C ASP A 70 -23.15 35.80 8.19
N PRO A 71 -23.05 37.12 7.95
CA PRO A 71 -24.00 38.08 8.51
C PRO A 71 -25.35 38.08 7.78
N ALA A 72 -25.48 37.44 6.61
CA ALA A 72 -26.70 37.44 5.82
C ALA A 72 -26.91 36.10 5.09
N PRO A 73 -27.08 34.99 5.84
CA PRO A 73 -27.16 33.68 5.23
C PRO A 73 -28.44 33.50 4.42
N GLY A 74 -28.35 32.61 3.43
CA GLY A 74 -29.48 32.13 2.67
C GLY A 74 -30.45 31.34 3.57
N GLN A 75 -31.63 31.04 3.05
CA GLN A 75 -32.49 30.07 3.71
C GLN A 75 -31.91 28.67 3.53
N GLY A 76 -31.63 27.98 4.64
CA GLY A 76 -31.15 26.60 4.60
C GLY A 76 -29.63 26.45 4.52
N GLU A 77 -28.92 27.47 4.06
CA GLU A 77 -27.48 27.41 3.77
C GLU A 77 -26.76 28.69 4.24
N PHE A 78 -25.47 28.57 4.56
CA PHE A 78 -24.62 29.71 4.89
C PHE A 78 -23.21 29.55 4.29
N SER A 79 -22.53 30.68 4.10
CA SER A 79 -21.12 30.74 3.72
C SER A 79 -20.44 31.91 4.41
N VAL A 80 -19.45 31.62 5.26
CA VAL A 80 -18.79 32.67 6.04
C VAL A 80 -17.86 33.51 5.16
N ILE A 81 -17.65 34.77 5.55
CA ILE A 81 -16.71 35.64 4.83
C ILE A 81 -15.28 35.09 4.97
N PRO A 82 -14.56 34.81 3.86
CA PRO A 82 -13.21 34.25 3.92
C PRO A 82 -12.21 35.13 4.68
N ARG A 83 -11.26 34.50 5.36
CA ARG A 83 -10.20 35.20 6.11
C ARG A 83 -8.82 34.56 5.89
N PRO A 84 -7.71 35.33 5.94
CA PRO A 84 -6.37 34.77 5.77
C PRO A 84 -6.04 33.67 6.79
N VAL A 85 -5.46 32.57 6.34
CA VAL A 85 -5.06 31.42 7.18
C VAL A 85 -4.10 31.85 8.29
N GLU A 86 -3.08 32.64 7.94
CA GLU A 86 -2.05 33.12 8.88
C GLU A 86 -2.57 33.87 10.11
N ASN A 87 -3.77 34.46 10.03
CA ASN A 87 -4.37 35.19 11.15
C ASN A 87 -4.90 34.28 12.26
N PHE A 88 -5.14 33.00 11.97
CA PHE A 88 -5.79 32.05 12.89
C PHE A 88 -4.84 30.92 13.29
N PHE A 89 -3.99 30.47 12.35
CA PHE A 89 -3.16 29.27 12.48
C PHE A 89 -1.67 29.64 12.51
N THR A 90 -1.16 29.91 13.71
CA THR A 90 0.23 30.38 13.93
C THR A 90 1.17 29.31 14.49
N SER A 91 0.64 28.13 14.84
CA SER A 91 1.41 27.02 15.38
C SER A 91 0.83 25.71 14.87
N GLN A 92 1.69 24.80 14.44
CA GLN A 92 1.27 23.48 13.97
C GLN A 92 0.42 22.76 15.01
N GLY A 93 -0.55 21.97 14.53
CA GLY A 93 -1.41 21.13 15.37
C GLY A 93 -2.90 21.24 15.03
N ILE A 94 -3.72 20.68 15.92
CA ILE A 94 -5.16 20.54 15.74
C ILE A 94 -5.91 21.71 16.41
N TYR A 95 -6.91 22.20 15.69
CA TYR A 95 -7.83 23.27 16.06
C TYR A 95 -9.26 22.75 15.96
N ASN A 96 -10.15 23.30 16.78
CA ASN A 96 -11.58 23.06 16.67
C ASN A 96 -12.23 24.28 16.02
N ALA A 97 -12.98 24.06 14.95
CA ALA A 97 -13.90 25.03 14.38
C ALA A 97 -15.30 24.65 14.84
N THR A 98 -16.03 25.56 15.47
CA THR A 98 -17.40 25.32 15.93
C THR A 98 -18.35 26.32 15.28
N ALA A 99 -19.29 25.82 14.49
CA ALA A 99 -20.34 26.59 13.84
C ALA A 99 -21.62 26.60 14.69
N PHE A 100 -22.18 27.78 14.92
CA PHE A 100 -23.40 27.95 15.73
C PHE A 100 -24.12 29.25 15.39
N THR A 101 -25.41 29.32 15.72
CA THR A 101 -26.22 30.55 15.67
C THR A 101 -26.37 31.18 17.05
N ASP A 102 -26.91 32.40 17.12
CA ASP A 102 -27.16 33.03 18.42
C ASP A 102 -28.19 32.23 19.23
N SER A 103 -29.18 31.61 18.59
CA SER A 103 -30.12 30.73 19.28
C SER A 103 -29.48 29.42 19.79
N GLN A 104 -28.64 28.79 18.97
CA GLN A 104 -28.01 27.49 19.28
C GLN A 104 -26.91 27.60 20.35
N LYS A 105 -26.17 28.71 20.36
CA LYS A 105 -24.96 28.90 21.20
C LYS A 105 -23.83 27.93 20.87
N GLU A 106 -22.60 28.32 21.24
CA GLU A 106 -21.38 27.57 20.91
C GLU A 106 -21.37 26.15 21.48
N ASN A 107 -21.87 25.94 22.70
CA ASN A 107 -21.83 24.66 23.40
C ASN A 107 -22.76 23.59 22.78
N GLU A 108 -23.71 23.99 21.93
CA GLU A 108 -24.61 23.09 21.19
C GLU A 108 -24.33 23.16 19.67
N GLY A 109 -23.26 23.85 19.28
CA GLY A 109 -22.84 24.03 17.89
C GLY A 109 -22.23 22.77 17.29
N VAL A 110 -22.14 22.76 15.95
CA VAL A 110 -21.48 21.70 15.20
C VAL A 110 -19.98 21.97 15.19
N THR A 111 -19.16 20.98 15.53
CA THR A 111 -17.70 21.14 15.60
C THR A 111 -17.00 20.21 14.62
N ILE A 112 -16.08 20.75 13.83
CA ILE A 112 -15.11 19.99 13.02
C ILE A 112 -13.69 20.26 13.53
N LYS A 113 -12.78 19.34 13.25
CA LYS A 113 -11.36 19.48 13.57
C LYS A 113 -10.61 19.94 12.33
N ILE A 114 -9.70 20.90 12.49
CA ILE A 114 -8.82 21.41 11.45
C ILE A 114 -7.38 21.17 11.88
N GLU A 115 -6.56 20.60 11.02
CA GLU A 115 -5.13 20.45 11.25
C GLU A 115 -4.36 21.51 10.46
N TYR A 116 -3.37 22.13 11.11
CA TYR A 116 -2.38 22.98 10.47
C TYR A 116 -1.01 22.30 10.50
N ASP A 117 -0.47 21.97 9.33
CA ASP A 117 0.82 21.26 9.18
C ASP A 117 2.03 22.21 9.07
N GLY A 118 1.80 23.53 9.12
CA GLY A 118 2.83 24.56 8.97
C GLY A 118 2.86 25.20 7.57
N ASN A 119 2.22 24.59 6.58
CA ASN A 119 2.13 25.09 5.21
C ASN A 119 0.68 25.25 4.73
N LYS A 120 -0.24 24.43 5.25
CA LYS A 120 -1.66 24.43 4.88
C LYS A 120 -2.54 23.98 6.03
N ILE A 121 -3.81 24.35 5.95
CA ILE A 121 -4.87 23.80 6.79
C ILE A 121 -5.74 22.83 5.99
N PHE A 122 -6.24 21.80 6.65
CA PHE A 122 -7.21 20.86 6.10
C PHE A 122 -8.10 20.31 7.21
N GLU A 123 -9.29 19.87 6.83
CA GLU A 123 -10.23 19.26 7.77
C GLU A 123 -9.73 17.86 8.15
N VAL A 124 -9.72 17.59 9.45
CA VAL A 124 -9.45 16.26 10.00
C VAL A 124 -10.77 15.50 9.94
N PRO A 125 -10.85 14.43 9.13
CA PRO A 125 -12.10 13.71 9.00
C PRO A 125 -12.56 13.08 10.31
N ASP A 126 -13.87 13.11 10.58
CA ASP A 126 -14.49 12.47 11.75
C ASP A 126 -14.85 11.00 11.48
N PHE A 127 -13.88 10.24 10.95
CA PHE A 127 -13.93 8.79 10.89
C PHE A 127 -12.67 8.22 11.54
N VAL A 128 -12.70 6.95 11.93
CA VAL A 128 -11.49 6.24 12.35
C VAL A 128 -11.03 5.39 11.18
N LEU A 129 -9.88 5.74 10.60
CA LEU A 129 -9.27 4.88 9.60
C LEU A 129 -8.72 3.64 10.29
N GLN A 130 -9.35 2.48 10.04
CA GLN A 130 -8.97 1.23 10.66
C GLN A 130 -9.02 0.09 9.64
N LEU A 131 -7.88 -0.56 9.39
CA LEU A 131 -7.83 -1.80 8.62
C LEU A 131 -8.55 -2.92 9.37
N LYS A 132 -9.29 -3.74 8.61
CA LYS A 132 -9.72 -5.03 9.15
C LYS A 132 -8.49 -5.92 9.31
N PRO A 133 -8.38 -6.70 10.39
CA PRO A 133 -7.27 -7.63 10.57
C PRO A 133 -7.09 -8.53 9.36
N ILE A 134 -5.87 -8.62 8.86
CA ILE A 134 -5.48 -9.42 7.71
C ILE A 134 -4.72 -10.63 8.24
N SER A 135 -5.31 -11.81 8.11
CA SER A 135 -4.65 -13.03 8.55
C SER A 135 -3.49 -13.40 7.63
N ASP A 136 -2.43 -13.94 8.23
CA ASP A 136 -1.29 -14.57 7.56
C ASP A 136 -1.73 -15.54 6.46
N LYS A 137 -0.86 -15.72 5.47
CA LYS A 137 -1.10 -16.57 4.30
C LYS A 137 0.00 -17.60 4.13
N GLU A 138 -0.39 -18.68 3.49
CA GLU A 138 0.55 -19.67 2.97
C GLU A 138 0.31 -19.80 1.46
N VAL A 139 1.38 -19.95 0.71
CA VAL A 139 1.32 -20.15 -0.73
C VAL A 139 2.51 -20.98 -1.18
N ASP A 140 2.31 -21.88 -2.14
CA ASP A 140 3.43 -22.62 -2.71
C ASP A 140 4.16 -21.72 -3.72
N GLU A 141 5.46 -21.94 -3.92
CA GLU A 141 6.20 -21.25 -4.97
C GLU A 141 5.52 -21.36 -6.34
N LEU A 142 5.71 -20.36 -7.20
CA LEU A 142 5.11 -20.25 -8.53
C LEU A 142 3.57 -20.18 -8.55
N LYS A 143 2.89 -20.25 -7.39
CA LYS A 143 1.46 -19.98 -7.26
C LYS A 143 1.22 -18.55 -6.82
N THR A 144 0.19 -17.92 -7.37
CA THR A 144 -0.19 -16.56 -6.99
C THR A 144 -1.02 -16.58 -5.72
N VAL A 145 -0.63 -15.78 -4.74
CA VAL A 145 -1.47 -15.36 -3.62
C VAL A 145 -2.14 -14.03 -3.95
N SER A 146 -3.45 -13.94 -3.67
CA SER A 146 -4.20 -12.69 -3.83
C SER A 146 -5.27 -12.56 -2.77
N PHE A 147 -5.40 -11.37 -2.20
CA PHE A 147 -6.45 -10.99 -1.27
C PHE A 147 -6.70 -9.49 -1.34
N THR A 148 -7.73 -9.00 -0.67
CA THR A 148 -8.09 -7.58 -0.65
C THR A 148 -8.07 -7.07 0.78
N ALA A 149 -7.19 -6.10 1.05
CA ALA A 149 -7.24 -5.31 2.27
C ALA A 149 -8.47 -4.39 2.22
N SER A 150 -9.13 -4.19 3.37
CA SER A 150 -10.26 -3.28 3.47
C SER A 150 -10.34 -2.67 4.86
N ILE A 151 -10.91 -1.48 4.93
CA ILE A 151 -11.17 -0.79 6.19
C ILE A 151 -12.49 -1.22 6.83
N THR A 152 -12.62 -0.94 8.13
CA THR A 152 -13.80 -1.28 8.94
C THR A 152 -14.99 -0.39 8.60
N ASP A 153 -14.77 0.92 8.43
CA ASP A 153 -15.79 1.89 8.06
C ASP A 153 -15.91 2.00 6.53
N SER A 154 -16.96 1.40 5.96
CA SER A 154 -17.19 1.41 4.51
C SER A 154 -17.76 2.73 3.98
N SER A 155 -18.05 3.72 4.84
CA SER A 155 -18.50 5.05 4.40
C SER A 155 -17.34 5.96 4.01
N VAL A 156 -16.12 5.60 4.40
CA VAL A 156 -14.90 6.27 4.00
C VAL A 156 -14.56 5.89 2.56
N GLU A 157 -14.45 6.90 1.69
CA GLU A 157 -14.09 6.71 0.29
C GLU A 157 -12.75 7.39 -0.02
N GLY A 158 -12.00 6.85 -0.99
CA GLY A 158 -10.78 7.47 -1.53
C GLY A 158 -9.58 7.37 -0.60
N GLU A 159 -9.52 6.30 0.17
CA GLU A 159 -8.35 5.82 0.89
C GLU A 159 -7.29 5.25 -0.08
N VAL A 160 -6.04 5.22 0.37
CA VAL A 160 -4.90 4.80 -0.45
C VAL A 160 -4.14 3.68 0.27
N TYR A 161 -4.02 2.53 -0.40
CA TYR A 161 -3.30 1.36 0.10
C TYR A 161 -1.86 1.29 -0.45
N SER A 162 -0.92 0.83 0.38
CA SER A 162 0.50 0.67 0.03
C SER A 162 1.16 -0.45 0.84
N LEU A 163 2.39 -0.82 0.46
CA LEU A 163 3.21 -1.81 1.14
C LEU A 163 4.45 -1.14 1.76
N GLU A 164 4.78 -1.48 3.01
CA GLU A 164 5.94 -0.96 3.73
C GLU A 164 6.70 -2.10 4.45
N LYS A 165 7.87 -1.76 5.03
CA LYS A 165 8.78 -2.69 5.72
C LYS A 165 9.23 -3.88 4.85
N ASN A 166 9.88 -3.56 3.74
CA ASN A 166 10.52 -4.55 2.85
C ASN A 166 9.53 -5.61 2.32
N PRO A 167 8.46 -5.21 1.61
CA PRO A 167 7.61 -6.18 0.93
C PRO A 167 8.40 -6.99 -0.11
N PRO A 168 7.95 -8.20 -0.47
CA PRO A 168 8.57 -8.95 -1.57
C PRO A 168 8.65 -8.12 -2.85
N SER A 169 9.74 -8.24 -3.61
CA SER A 169 10.04 -7.36 -4.76
C SER A 169 8.95 -7.33 -5.84
N ASP A 170 8.29 -8.47 -6.05
CA ASP A 170 7.24 -8.63 -7.08
C ASP A 170 5.82 -8.55 -6.49
N ALA A 171 5.70 -8.22 -5.20
CA ALA A 171 4.42 -8.00 -4.57
C ALA A 171 3.85 -6.65 -4.98
N THR A 172 2.56 -6.64 -5.33
CA THR A 172 1.85 -5.44 -5.73
C THR A 172 0.58 -5.28 -4.92
N ILE A 173 0.23 -4.04 -4.59
CA ILE A 173 -1.09 -3.69 -4.05
C ILE A 173 -1.69 -2.58 -4.90
N ASN A 174 -2.93 -2.78 -5.33
CA ASN A 174 -3.65 -1.74 -6.03
C ASN A 174 -4.07 -0.66 -5.02
N SER A 175 -3.59 0.56 -5.24
CA SER A 175 -3.70 1.65 -4.26
C SER A 175 -5.13 2.11 -4.00
N SER A 176 -6.08 1.90 -4.91
CA SER A 176 -7.48 2.32 -4.74
C SER A 176 -8.43 1.21 -4.32
N THR A 177 -8.05 -0.05 -4.53
CA THR A 177 -8.92 -1.21 -4.23
C THR A 177 -8.40 -2.09 -3.10
N GLY A 178 -7.16 -1.88 -2.65
CA GLY A 178 -6.51 -2.72 -1.64
C GLY A 178 -6.22 -4.14 -2.11
N LYS A 179 -6.38 -4.45 -3.41
CA LYS A 179 -6.11 -5.77 -3.97
C LYS A 179 -4.60 -6.02 -3.99
N PHE A 180 -4.17 -6.95 -3.16
CA PHE A 180 -2.82 -7.48 -3.13
C PHE A 180 -2.67 -8.67 -4.09
N THR A 181 -1.53 -8.72 -4.78
CA THR A 181 -1.11 -9.84 -5.64
C THR A 181 0.39 -10.06 -5.53
N TRP A 182 0.78 -11.31 -5.30
CA TRP A 182 2.18 -11.72 -5.33
C TRP A 182 2.29 -13.16 -5.84
N THR A 183 3.32 -13.42 -6.65
CA THR A 183 3.69 -14.76 -7.10
C THR A 183 5.15 -14.97 -6.68
N PRO A 184 5.43 -15.73 -5.61
CA PRO A 184 6.80 -16.04 -5.23
C PRO A 184 7.50 -16.80 -6.35
N SER A 185 8.68 -16.34 -6.77
CA SER A 185 9.55 -17.13 -7.65
C SER A 185 10.14 -18.34 -6.89
N GLY A 186 10.73 -19.30 -7.61
CA GLY A 186 11.37 -20.46 -6.97
C GLY A 186 12.49 -20.08 -5.99
N SER A 187 13.19 -18.97 -6.22
CA SER A 187 14.21 -18.46 -5.29
C SER A 187 13.64 -17.97 -3.95
N HIS A 188 12.34 -17.69 -3.87
CA HIS A 188 11.69 -17.32 -2.61
C HIS A 188 11.37 -18.54 -1.72
N GLY A 189 11.40 -19.75 -2.29
CA GLY A 189 11.16 -21.02 -1.62
C GLY A 189 12.42 -21.76 -1.16
N ASN A 190 13.63 -21.21 -1.38
CA ASN A 190 14.94 -21.84 -1.10
C ASN A 190 15.16 -22.36 0.34
N ASN A 191 14.22 -22.09 1.26
CA ASN A 191 14.13 -22.73 2.56
C ASN A 191 12.66 -23.10 2.79
N PRO A 192 12.31 -24.38 3.05
CA PRO A 192 10.94 -24.79 3.32
C PRO A 192 10.32 -23.93 4.43
N GLY A 193 9.25 -23.20 4.11
CA GLY A 193 8.57 -22.32 5.06
C GLY A 193 9.21 -20.94 5.22
N ALA A 194 9.81 -20.39 4.16
CA ALA A 194 10.33 -19.03 4.15
C ALA A 194 9.23 -18.00 4.49
N GLU A 195 9.45 -17.18 5.51
CA GLU A 195 8.49 -16.18 5.99
C GLU A 195 8.79 -14.79 5.44
N TYR A 196 7.78 -14.17 4.84
CA TYR A 196 7.83 -12.80 4.35
C TYR A 196 6.90 -11.92 5.17
N THR A 197 7.47 -11.18 6.12
CA THR A 197 6.74 -10.26 7.00
C THR A 197 6.86 -8.82 6.51
N PHE A 198 5.73 -8.18 6.23
CA PHE A 198 5.65 -6.79 5.76
C PHE A 198 4.38 -6.10 6.25
N ASP A 199 4.31 -4.78 6.09
CA ASP A 199 3.15 -4.00 6.49
C ASP A 199 2.25 -3.68 5.28
N ILE A 200 0.94 -3.87 5.46
CA ILE A 200 -0.08 -3.26 4.60
C ILE A 200 -0.52 -1.97 5.28
N VAL A 201 -0.42 -0.86 4.55
CA VAL A 201 -0.70 0.48 5.07
C VAL A 201 -1.88 1.09 4.31
N VAL A 202 -2.83 1.66 5.03
CA VAL A 202 -3.91 2.47 4.47
C VAL A 202 -3.78 3.91 4.96
N THR A 203 -3.96 4.86 4.05
CA THR A 203 -3.88 6.30 4.35
C THR A 203 -5.12 7.03 3.83
N LYS A 204 -5.58 8.02 4.59
CA LYS A 204 -6.64 8.95 4.16
C LYS A 204 -6.46 10.29 4.87
N GLY A 205 -6.11 11.33 4.10
CA GLY A 205 -5.77 12.63 4.68
C GLY A 205 -4.53 12.51 5.58
N SER A 206 -4.64 12.94 6.83
CA SER A 206 -3.58 12.75 7.84
C SER A 206 -3.71 11.45 8.65
N GLN A 207 -4.77 10.66 8.45
CA GLN A 207 -4.94 9.38 9.13
C GLN A 207 -4.17 8.28 8.40
N THR A 208 -3.53 7.41 9.18
CA THR A 208 -2.80 6.23 8.70
C THR A 208 -3.06 5.09 9.66
N ASP A 209 -3.38 3.92 9.10
CA ASP A 209 -3.41 2.68 9.86
C ASP A 209 -2.61 1.61 9.12
N ARG A 210 -2.13 0.60 9.86
CA ARG A 210 -1.29 -0.46 9.31
C ARG A 210 -1.59 -1.78 9.98
N ASP A 211 -1.47 -2.85 9.20
CA ASP A 211 -1.49 -4.21 9.71
C ASP A 211 -0.27 -4.98 9.19
N THR A 212 0.34 -5.77 10.05
CA THR A 212 1.52 -6.58 9.70
C THR A 212 1.05 -7.97 9.34
N ILE A 213 1.46 -8.45 8.17
CA ILE A 213 1.13 -9.79 7.66
C ILE A 213 2.40 -10.57 7.42
N THR A 214 2.34 -11.87 7.68
CA THR A 214 3.35 -12.83 7.24
C THR A 214 2.78 -13.73 6.14
N ILE A 215 3.53 -13.88 5.05
CA ILE A 215 3.26 -14.87 4.01
C ILE A 215 4.35 -15.94 4.08
N THR A 216 3.96 -17.17 4.39
CA THR A 216 4.86 -18.33 4.37
C THR A 216 4.84 -18.94 2.97
N VAL A 217 6.02 -19.08 2.37
CA VAL A 217 6.19 -19.73 1.06
C VAL A 217 6.61 -21.18 1.28
N ASN A 218 5.80 -22.09 0.76
CA ASN A 218 6.08 -23.52 0.79
C ASN A 218 6.76 -23.96 -0.51
N GLU A 219 7.69 -24.89 -0.39
CA GLU A 219 8.10 -25.70 -1.53
C GLU A 219 6.93 -26.61 -1.94
N PRO A 220 6.69 -26.83 -3.24
CA PRO A 220 5.56 -27.60 -3.69
C PRO A 220 5.77 -29.05 -3.29
N ASP A 221 4.76 -29.65 -2.63
CA ASP A 221 4.79 -31.06 -2.27
C ASP A 221 5.19 -31.90 -3.49
N ALA A 222 6.31 -32.63 -3.38
CA ALA A 222 6.71 -33.61 -4.37
C ALA A 222 5.60 -34.67 -4.43
N VAL A 223 4.74 -34.60 -5.45
CA VAL A 223 3.76 -35.65 -5.75
C VAL A 223 4.55 -36.92 -6.04
N ASN A 224 4.71 -37.76 -5.03
CA ASN A 224 5.35 -39.07 -5.11
C ASN A 224 4.56 -39.92 -6.13
N PRO A 225 5.09 -40.21 -7.33
CA PRO A 225 4.41 -41.10 -8.25
C PRO A 225 4.49 -42.53 -7.69
N GLU A 226 3.35 -43.20 -7.56
CA GLU A 226 3.27 -44.60 -7.15
C GLU A 226 4.24 -45.49 -7.97
N PRO A 227 4.96 -46.43 -7.33
CA PRO A 227 6.00 -47.21 -7.98
C PRO A 227 5.42 -48.27 -8.93
N LYS A 228 5.91 -48.29 -10.18
CA LYS A 228 5.79 -49.44 -11.10
C LYS A 228 6.85 -50.50 -10.71
N PRO A 229 6.53 -51.81 -10.69
CA PRO A 229 7.24 -52.78 -9.85
C PRO A 229 8.51 -53.34 -10.50
N GLU A 230 9.60 -53.44 -9.73
CA GLU A 230 10.76 -54.33 -10.00
C GLU A 230 11.47 -54.61 -8.63
N PRO A 231 12.18 -55.74 -8.43
CA PRO A 231 11.95 -56.67 -7.32
C PRO A 231 12.75 -56.33 -6.05
N GLU A 232 12.20 -56.84 -4.96
CA GLU A 232 12.62 -56.76 -3.56
C GLU A 232 14.14 -56.84 -3.30
N GLU A 233 14.69 -55.90 -2.52
CA GLU A 233 15.29 -56.22 -1.21
C GLU A 233 15.42 -54.97 -0.31
N LYS A 234 14.99 -55.13 0.95
CA LYS A 234 14.90 -54.14 2.03
C LYS A 234 16.27 -53.79 2.62
N THR A 235 16.48 -52.54 3.08
CA THR A 235 16.63 -52.24 4.52
C THR A 235 16.52 -50.73 4.82
N GLU A 236 15.79 -50.41 5.89
CA GLU A 236 15.41 -49.08 6.38
C GLU A 236 16.50 -48.33 7.18
N THR A 237 16.40 -46.99 7.11
CA THR A 237 16.65 -45.95 8.14
C THR A 237 18.06 -45.68 8.68
N LYS A 238 18.53 -44.43 8.50
CA LYS A 238 18.89 -43.54 9.63
C LYS A 238 19.00 -42.06 9.25
N GLN A 239 18.25 -41.26 10.01
CA GLN A 239 18.30 -39.81 10.16
C GLN A 239 19.56 -39.40 10.97
N THR A 240 20.29 -38.38 10.51
CA THR A 240 21.39 -37.68 11.24
C THR A 240 21.49 -36.27 10.64
N THR A 241 21.02 -35.21 11.31
CA THR A 241 21.75 -34.26 12.17
C THR A 241 22.89 -33.51 11.48
N ASP A 242 22.72 -32.19 11.46
CA ASP A 242 23.46 -31.13 10.79
C ASP A 242 24.94 -30.97 11.21
N GLU A 243 25.81 -30.94 10.20
CA GLU A 243 27.11 -30.27 10.16
C GLU A 243 27.27 -29.72 8.72
N PRO A 244 27.83 -28.52 8.48
CA PRO A 244 27.90 -27.96 7.14
C PRO A 244 28.93 -28.76 6.33
N LYS A 245 28.45 -29.62 5.45
CA LYS A 245 29.28 -30.41 4.55
C LYS A 245 29.80 -29.47 3.44
N GLU A 246 31.12 -29.33 3.36
CA GLU A 246 31.79 -28.62 2.26
C GLU A 246 31.45 -29.35 0.95
N LEU A 247 30.92 -28.60 -0.03
CA LEU A 247 30.50 -29.15 -1.33
C LEU A 247 31.72 -29.56 -2.15
N GLU A 248 31.70 -30.76 -2.71
CA GLU A 248 32.78 -31.24 -3.57
C GLU A 248 32.66 -30.57 -4.96
N ILE A 249 33.70 -29.88 -5.44
CA ILE A 249 33.72 -29.27 -6.78
C ILE A 249 34.91 -29.83 -7.57
N PRO A 250 34.69 -30.47 -8.73
CA PRO A 250 33.39 -30.71 -9.37
C PRO A 250 32.56 -31.79 -8.64
N ALA A 251 31.24 -31.76 -8.84
CA ALA A 251 30.29 -32.63 -8.18
C ALA A 251 30.46 -34.11 -8.57
N PRO A 252 30.02 -35.09 -7.74
CA PRO A 252 30.29 -36.51 -7.95
C PRO A 252 29.78 -37.11 -9.27
N PHE A 253 28.83 -36.46 -9.97
CA PHE A 253 28.35 -36.91 -11.29
C PHE A 253 29.19 -36.44 -12.47
N VAL A 254 30.08 -35.48 -12.25
CA VAL A 254 30.88 -34.87 -13.29
C VAL A 254 32.02 -35.83 -13.64
N ASP A 255 32.12 -36.17 -14.91
CA ASP A 255 33.23 -36.93 -15.45
C ASP A 255 34.31 -35.93 -15.83
N GLU A 256 35.39 -35.85 -15.03
CA GLU A 256 36.50 -34.90 -15.23
C GLU A 256 37.20 -35.04 -16.59
N THR A 257 36.96 -36.12 -17.33
CA THR A 257 37.50 -36.31 -18.69
C THR A 257 36.67 -35.65 -19.79
N LYS A 258 35.46 -35.16 -19.46
CA LYS A 258 34.55 -34.45 -20.37
C LYS A 258 34.64 -32.95 -20.17
N ASP A 259 34.25 -32.21 -21.20
CA ASP A 259 34.16 -30.75 -21.14
C ASP A 259 33.06 -30.31 -20.15
N PRO A 260 33.36 -29.55 -19.09
CA PRO A 260 32.38 -29.07 -18.12
C PRO A 260 31.24 -28.27 -18.75
N GLN A 261 31.51 -27.54 -19.84
CA GLN A 261 30.47 -26.77 -20.55
C GLN A 261 29.39 -27.69 -21.14
N SER A 262 29.74 -28.91 -21.55
CA SER A 262 28.76 -29.87 -22.08
C SER A 262 27.67 -30.26 -21.08
N TYR A 263 27.95 -30.16 -19.78
CA TYR A 263 26.98 -30.40 -18.71
C TYR A 263 26.01 -29.24 -18.56
N VAL A 264 26.51 -28.00 -18.68
CA VAL A 264 25.71 -26.78 -18.69
C VAL A 264 24.81 -26.75 -19.93
N ASP A 265 25.32 -27.10 -21.10
CA ASP A 265 24.55 -27.14 -22.35
C ASP A 265 23.39 -28.15 -22.23
N ARG A 266 23.66 -29.35 -21.72
CA ARG A 266 22.62 -30.35 -21.45
C ARG A 266 21.64 -29.88 -20.40
N TYR A 267 22.08 -29.12 -19.39
CA TYR A 267 21.21 -28.55 -18.38
C TYR A 267 20.27 -27.50 -18.96
N ASN A 268 20.71 -26.70 -19.93
CA ASN A 268 19.87 -25.70 -20.57
C ASN A 268 18.96 -26.29 -21.67
N ASP A 269 19.45 -27.29 -22.42
CA ASP A 269 18.77 -27.81 -23.61
C ASP A 269 17.94 -29.08 -23.36
N GLU A 270 18.30 -29.92 -22.38
CA GLU A 270 17.61 -31.17 -22.07
C GLU A 270 16.78 -31.04 -20.78
N ALA A 271 15.47 -30.85 -20.91
CA ALA A 271 14.57 -30.75 -19.76
C ALA A 271 14.66 -31.94 -18.79
N GLY A 272 14.95 -33.15 -19.30
CA GLY A 272 15.16 -34.33 -18.47
C GLY A 272 16.48 -34.30 -17.69
N TYR A 273 17.54 -33.75 -18.28
CA TYR A 273 18.84 -33.62 -17.61
C TYR A 273 18.81 -32.48 -16.59
N LYS A 274 18.18 -31.36 -16.93
CA LYS A 274 17.87 -30.28 -16.00
C LYS A 274 17.16 -30.81 -14.76
N LYS A 275 16.04 -31.49 -14.98
CA LYS A 275 15.25 -32.08 -13.91
C LYS A 275 16.08 -33.07 -13.08
N TRP A 276 16.85 -33.93 -13.73
CA TRP A 276 17.72 -34.87 -13.02
C TRP A 276 18.77 -34.15 -12.16
N PHE A 277 19.41 -33.10 -12.67
CA PHE A 277 20.39 -32.33 -11.90
C PHE A 277 19.72 -31.66 -10.69
N ASP A 278 18.62 -30.94 -10.94
CA ASP A 278 17.85 -30.23 -9.90
C ASP A 278 17.36 -31.20 -8.81
N ASP A 279 16.96 -32.42 -9.18
CA ASP A 279 16.45 -33.44 -8.24
C ASP A 279 17.57 -34.13 -7.43
N ASN A 280 18.78 -34.28 -7.99
CA ASN A 280 19.83 -35.14 -7.41
C ASN A 280 20.99 -34.38 -6.75
N TYR A 281 21.17 -33.10 -7.10
CA TYR A 281 22.26 -32.26 -6.61
C TYR A 281 21.77 -30.88 -6.10
N PRO A 282 20.71 -30.83 -5.26
CA PRO A 282 20.13 -29.58 -4.77
C PRO A 282 21.09 -28.79 -3.87
N GLU A 283 22.17 -29.43 -3.39
CA GLU A 283 23.18 -28.79 -2.57
C GLU A 283 24.05 -27.78 -3.36
N TYR A 284 24.03 -27.81 -4.70
CA TYR A 284 24.70 -26.83 -5.56
C TYR A 284 23.70 -25.75 -6.02
N SER A 285 24.07 -24.48 -5.90
CA SER A 285 23.25 -23.32 -6.27
C SER A 285 23.02 -23.18 -7.78
N SER A 286 23.90 -23.75 -8.61
CA SER A 286 23.74 -23.80 -10.06
C SER A 286 24.55 -24.94 -10.68
N ILE A 287 24.20 -25.33 -11.92
CA ILE A 287 25.00 -26.29 -12.70
C ILE A 287 26.44 -25.78 -12.87
N TYR A 288 26.64 -24.46 -12.97
CA TYR A 288 27.96 -23.83 -13.04
C TYR A 288 28.79 -24.13 -11.79
N GLN A 289 28.21 -23.94 -10.60
CA GLN A 289 28.89 -24.28 -9.34
C GLN A 289 29.23 -25.79 -9.27
N ALA A 290 28.30 -26.65 -9.66
CA ALA A 290 28.50 -28.10 -9.61
C ALA A 290 29.59 -28.60 -10.56
N VAL A 291 29.76 -27.96 -11.72
CA VAL A 291 30.78 -28.34 -12.69
C VAL A 291 32.07 -27.53 -12.57
N GLY A 292 32.14 -26.61 -11.60
CA GLY A 292 33.30 -25.76 -11.35
C GLY A 292 33.51 -24.66 -12.40
N LEU A 293 32.43 -24.18 -13.01
CA LEU A 293 32.43 -23.03 -13.92
C LEU A 293 31.90 -21.78 -13.21
N GLU A 294 32.35 -20.62 -13.68
CA GLU A 294 31.75 -19.34 -13.28
C GLU A 294 30.43 -19.14 -14.02
N GLU A 295 29.40 -18.72 -13.29
CA GLU A 295 28.11 -18.40 -13.87
C GLU A 295 28.21 -17.11 -14.70
N PRO A 296 27.71 -17.09 -15.94
CA PRO A 296 27.77 -15.89 -16.77
C PRO A 296 26.92 -14.78 -16.16
N LEU A 297 27.51 -13.60 -16.00
CA LEU A 297 26.79 -12.42 -15.53
C LEU A 297 25.68 -12.04 -16.52
N GLU A 298 24.52 -11.66 -16.00
CA GLU A 298 23.45 -11.08 -16.82
C GLU A 298 23.87 -9.70 -17.32
N ILE A 299 23.80 -9.49 -18.64
CA ILE A 299 24.13 -8.21 -19.28
C ILE A 299 22.98 -7.84 -20.23
N PRO A 300 22.31 -6.69 -20.03
CA PRO A 300 22.57 -5.73 -18.96
C PRO A 300 22.09 -6.26 -17.59
N ALA A 301 22.68 -5.76 -16.51
CA ALA A 301 22.39 -6.16 -15.15
C ALA A 301 20.92 -5.90 -14.77
N PRO A 302 20.35 -6.62 -13.78
CA PRO A 302 18.92 -6.52 -13.45
C PRO A 302 18.40 -5.11 -13.10
N PHE A 303 19.28 -4.20 -12.66
CA PHE A 303 18.92 -2.81 -12.34
C PHE A 303 18.81 -1.90 -13.57
N VAL A 304 19.27 -2.37 -14.73
CA VAL A 304 19.31 -1.58 -15.96
C VAL A 304 17.95 -1.67 -16.64
N ASP A 305 17.24 -0.56 -16.66
CA ASP A 305 16.07 -0.39 -17.53
C ASP A 305 16.55 -0.23 -18.97
N GLU A 306 16.34 -1.27 -19.78
CA GLU A 306 16.72 -1.38 -21.20
C GLU A 306 16.09 -0.29 -22.09
N THR A 307 15.05 0.40 -21.62
CA THR A 307 14.44 1.51 -22.38
C THR A 307 15.20 2.83 -22.24
N LYS A 308 16.16 2.89 -21.31
CA LYS A 308 17.01 4.06 -21.10
C LYS A 308 18.36 3.89 -21.79
N ASP A 309 18.96 5.02 -22.13
CA ASP A 309 20.32 5.04 -22.66
C ASP A 309 21.31 4.46 -21.63
N PRO A 310 22.04 3.37 -21.94
CA PRO A 310 23.03 2.77 -21.05
C PRO A 310 24.08 3.78 -20.55
N GLN A 311 24.40 4.79 -21.38
CA GLN A 311 25.34 5.84 -21.01
C GLN A 311 24.84 6.67 -19.81
N SER A 312 23.53 6.81 -19.63
CA SER A 312 22.96 7.56 -18.50
C SER A 312 23.32 6.94 -17.14
N TYR A 313 23.48 5.62 -17.05
CA TYR A 313 23.89 4.94 -15.83
C TYR A 313 25.38 5.14 -15.54
N VAL A 314 26.21 5.15 -16.59
CA VAL A 314 27.64 5.47 -16.48
C VAL A 314 27.84 6.91 -16.02
N ASP A 315 27.06 7.85 -16.55
CA ASP A 315 27.12 9.26 -16.16
C ASP A 315 26.76 9.41 -14.68
N ARG A 316 25.66 8.77 -14.24
CA ARG A 316 25.27 8.73 -12.82
C ARG A 316 26.35 8.10 -11.94
N TYR A 317 27.01 7.04 -12.39
CA TYR A 317 28.08 6.39 -11.65
C TYR A 317 29.31 7.30 -11.46
N ASN A 318 29.61 8.15 -12.44
CA ASN A 318 30.74 9.07 -12.36
C ASN A 318 30.41 10.36 -11.60
N ASP A 319 29.18 10.86 -11.72
CA ASP A 319 28.78 12.18 -11.20
C ASP A 319 28.06 12.12 -9.83
N GLU A 320 27.37 11.02 -9.52
CA GLU A 320 26.60 10.86 -8.28
C GLU A 320 27.32 9.91 -7.29
N ALA A 321 27.98 10.47 -6.27
CA ALA A 321 28.66 9.67 -5.24
C ALA A 321 27.75 8.64 -4.53
N GLY A 322 26.47 8.96 -4.38
CA GLY A 322 25.48 8.05 -3.80
C GLY A 322 25.18 6.86 -4.72
N TYR A 323 25.02 7.10 -6.02
CA TYR A 323 24.78 6.05 -7.01
C TYR A 323 26.01 5.15 -7.18
N LYS A 324 27.21 5.75 -7.20
CA LYS A 324 28.47 5.00 -7.19
C LYS A 324 28.56 4.04 -6.01
N LYS A 325 28.35 4.55 -4.79
CA LYS A 325 28.40 3.71 -3.59
C LYS A 325 27.34 2.61 -3.63
N TRP A 326 26.13 2.93 -4.06
CA TRP A 326 25.06 1.94 -4.20
C TRP A 326 25.46 0.82 -5.20
N PHE A 327 26.00 1.15 -6.37
CA PHE A 327 26.46 0.14 -7.32
C PHE A 327 27.56 -0.74 -6.72
N ASP A 328 28.60 -0.13 -6.15
CA ASP A 328 29.74 -0.85 -5.59
C ASP A 328 29.32 -1.79 -4.42
N ASP A 329 28.29 -1.43 -3.66
CA ASP A 329 27.79 -2.24 -2.53
C ASP A 329 26.84 -3.37 -2.96
N ASN A 330 26.03 -3.16 -4.02
CA ASN A 330 24.92 -4.06 -4.38
C ASN A 330 25.23 -4.98 -5.57
N TYR A 331 26.22 -4.62 -6.40
CA TYR A 331 26.58 -5.36 -7.61
C TYR A 331 28.10 -5.65 -7.68
N PRO A 332 28.72 -6.18 -6.60
CA PRO A 332 30.17 -6.44 -6.55
C PRO A 332 30.64 -7.51 -7.56
N GLU A 333 29.73 -8.29 -8.12
CA GLU A 333 29.99 -9.30 -9.15
C GLU A 333 30.36 -8.70 -10.51
N TYR A 334 29.98 -7.44 -10.77
CA TYR A 334 30.38 -6.72 -11.98
C TYR A 334 31.70 -5.98 -11.75
N SER A 335 32.67 -6.20 -12.63
CA SER A 335 33.99 -5.56 -12.56
C SER A 335 33.94 -4.04 -12.81
N SER A 336 32.90 -3.57 -13.49
CA SER A 336 32.67 -2.15 -13.77
C SER A 336 31.20 -1.84 -14.08
N ILE A 337 30.81 -0.57 -13.96
CA ILE A 337 29.49 -0.11 -14.44
C ILE A 337 29.34 -0.35 -15.95
N TYR A 338 30.43 -0.29 -16.72
CA TYR A 338 30.42 -0.53 -18.18
C TYR A 338 30.04 -1.97 -18.51
N GLN A 339 30.57 -2.94 -17.76
CA GLN A 339 30.19 -4.35 -17.89
C GLN A 339 28.71 -4.53 -17.56
N ALA A 340 28.25 -3.96 -16.45
CA ALA A 340 26.87 -4.09 -15.98
C ALA A 340 25.85 -3.51 -16.96
N VAL A 341 26.19 -2.42 -17.67
CA VAL A 341 25.27 -1.79 -18.63
C VAL A 341 25.45 -2.30 -20.06
N GLY A 342 26.34 -3.26 -20.29
CA GLY A 342 26.61 -3.83 -21.62
C GLY A 342 27.33 -2.88 -22.57
N LEU A 343 28.20 -2.02 -22.04
CA LEU A 343 29.05 -1.09 -22.80
C LEU A 343 30.52 -1.50 -22.83
N GLU A 344 30.86 -2.68 -22.30
CA GLU A 344 32.24 -3.22 -22.26
C GLU A 344 32.65 -3.95 -23.54
#